data_AF-A0A1C7HSX9-F1
#
_entry.id   AF-A0A1C7HSX9-F1
#
_cell.length_a   1.000
_cell.length_b   1.000
_cell.length_c   1.000
_cell.angle_alpha   90.00
_cell.angle_beta   90.00
_cell.angle_gamma   90.00
#
_symmetry.space_group_name_H-M   'P 1'
#
loop_
_entity.id
_entity.type
_entity.pdbx_description
1 polymer ?
#
loop_
_entity_poly.entity_id
_entity_poly.type
_entity_poly.pdbx_seq_one_letter_code
_entity_poly.pdbx_strand_id
1 'polypeptide(L)'
;MKLSDLKTGMWVKSRNGDMSLVMRDHVSISSSDGIFIDKCGYFEFKEYNDDMTDCEFTECDIIEVFIPDLEKCTLNGDGLISIWKRKELPKLAPFEKEFLKALKPAYRSCWIARDKGGDLYAHDGKPIKNELVWVSEYCHEISDSANFQLFSKEPFTWCKWEDEEPWYIPDLLKEA
;
A
#
# COMPACT_ATOMS: atom_id res chain seq x y z
N MET A 1 3.26 3.77 5.84
CA MET A 1 3.27 3.89 7.31
C MET A 1 4.15 2.78 7.85
N LYS A 2 4.83 3.03 8.96
CA LYS A 2 5.67 2.08 9.67
C LYS A 2 5.07 1.73 11.03
N LEU A 3 5.52 0.64 11.62
CA LEU A 3 5.13 0.25 12.98
C LEU A 3 5.49 1.35 14.00
N SER A 4 6.61 2.04 13.79
CA SER A 4 7.03 3.20 14.60
C SER A 4 6.05 4.38 14.56
N ASP A 5 5.25 4.51 13.49
CA ASP A 5 4.33 5.62 13.31
C ASP A 5 3.03 5.44 14.10
N LEU A 6 2.73 4.21 14.54
CA LEU A 6 1.53 3.89 15.30
C LEU A 6 1.58 4.54 16.69
N LYS A 7 0.44 5.04 17.15
CA LYS A 7 0.28 5.76 18.43
C LYS A 7 -0.87 5.18 19.24
N THR A 8 -0.80 5.33 20.56
CA THR A 8 -1.90 4.97 21.46
C THR A 8 -3.22 5.57 20.98
N GLY A 9 -4.27 4.76 20.95
CA GLY A 9 -5.60 5.19 20.52
C GLY A 9 -5.89 5.01 19.03
N MET A 10 -4.88 4.69 18.21
CA MET A 10 -5.12 4.22 16.84
C MET A 10 -5.71 2.81 16.85
N TRP A 11 -6.45 2.47 15.81
CA TRP A 11 -6.94 1.12 15.57
C TRP A 11 -6.27 0.55 14.34
N VAL A 12 -5.97 -0.74 14.37
CA VAL A 12 -5.42 -1.47 13.22
C VAL A 12 -6.35 -2.59 12.83
N LYS A 13 -6.37 -2.91 11.54
CA LYS A 13 -7.04 -4.09 10.99
C LYS A 13 -6.01 -5.02 10.39
N SER A 14 -6.04 -6.27 10.81
CA SER A 14 -5.24 -7.34 10.22
C SER A 14 -5.87 -7.88 8.94
N ARG A 15 -5.10 -8.63 8.16
CA ARG A 15 -5.53 -9.24 6.90
C ARG A 15 -6.73 -10.17 7.07
N ASN A 16 -6.80 -10.92 8.18
CA ASN A 16 -7.96 -11.76 8.53
C ASN A 16 -9.22 -10.96 8.94
N GLY A 17 -9.09 -9.63 9.07
CA GLY A 17 -10.19 -8.71 9.38
C GLY A 17 -10.39 -8.42 10.86
N ASP A 18 -9.56 -8.95 11.77
CA ASP A 18 -9.61 -8.60 13.18
C ASP A 18 -9.17 -7.16 13.40
N MET A 19 -9.76 -6.53 14.42
CA MET A 19 -9.52 -5.14 14.80
C MET A 19 -8.84 -5.10 16.15
N SER A 20 -7.76 -4.32 16.26
CA SER A 20 -7.00 -4.18 17.50
C SER A 20 -6.72 -2.71 17.80
N LEU A 21 -6.79 -2.35 19.08
CA LEU A 21 -6.41 -1.04 19.59
C LEU A 21 -4.89 -1.01 19.81
N VAL A 22 -4.25 0.06 19.35
CA VAL A 22 -2.84 0.33 19.61
C VAL A 22 -2.68 0.95 21.00
N MET A 23 -1.75 0.41 21.79
CA MET A 23 -1.35 0.97 23.08
C MET A 23 0.17 1.01 23.18
N ARG A 24 0.73 2.20 23.41
CA ARG A 24 2.18 2.43 23.60
C ARG A 24 2.49 3.09 24.93
N ASP A 25 1.62 3.98 25.36
CA ASP A 25 1.76 4.67 26.63
C ASP A 25 1.32 3.73 27.77
N HIS A 26 2.17 3.57 28.78
CA HIS A 26 1.93 2.74 29.98
C HIS A 26 2.02 1.22 29.82
N VAL A 27 2.76 0.72 28.83
CA VAL A 27 3.03 -0.72 28.71
C VAL A 27 4.16 -1.14 29.66
N SER A 28 3.90 -1.19 30.97
CA SER A 28 4.81 -1.81 31.95
C SER A 28 4.74 -3.35 31.94
N ILE A 29 3.93 -3.90 31.04
CA ILE A 29 3.50 -5.31 31.02
C ILE A 29 4.26 -6.09 29.93
N SER A 30 4.89 -5.40 28.97
CA SER A 30 5.65 -6.03 27.89
C SER A 30 7.09 -5.54 27.86
N SER A 31 7.96 -6.36 27.25
CA SER A 31 9.32 -5.98 26.86
C SER A 31 9.36 -5.15 25.56
N SER A 32 8.19 -4.81 25.01
CA SER A 32 8.04 -4.16 23.70
C SER A 32 7.63 -2.69 23.84
N ASP A 33 7.94 -1.87 22.84
CA ASP A 33 7.59 -0.45 22.80
C ASP A 33 6.11 -0.17 22.46
N GLY A 34 5.26 -1.20 22.60
CA GLY A 34 3.83 -1.16 22.27
C GLY A 34 3.19 -2.54 22.19
N ILE A 35 1.88 -2.57 22.36
CA ILE A 35 1.03 -3.76 22.20
C ILE A 35 -0.21 -3.43 21.35
N PHE A 36 -0.75 -4.46 20.72
CA PHE A 36 -2.08 -4.47 20.13
C PHE A 36 -3.03 -5.18 21.09
N ILE A 37 -4.22 -4.62 21.33
CA ILE A 37 -5.24 -5.20 22.21
C ILE A 37 -6.49 -5.48 21.39
N ASP A 38 -7.00 -6.69 21.47
CA ASP A 38 -8.23 -7.10 20.81
C ASP A 38 -9.16 -7.87 21.75
N LYS A 39 -10.19 -8.52 21.19
CA LYS A 39 -11.16 -9.34 21.94
C LYS A 39 -10.55 -10.63 22.52
N CYS A 40 -9.40 -11.08 22.00
CA CYS A 40 -8.74 -12.32 22.34
C CYS A 40 -7.60 -12.12 23.36
N GLY A 41 -7.08 -10.90 23.49
CA GLY A 41 -6.05 -10.55 24.46
C GLY A 41 -5.17 -9.41 23.97
N TYR A 42 -3.87 -9.63 23.98
CA TYR A 42 -2.89 -8.69 23.44
C TYR A 42 -1.77 -9.40 22.68
N PHE A 43 -1.15 -8.67 21.75
CA PHE A 43 0.02 -9.06 20.98
C PHE A 43 1.09 -7.99 21.11
N GLU A 44 2.37 -8.39 21.12
CA GLU A 44 3.46 -7.45 21.28
C GLU A 44 3.97 -6.91 19.93
N PHE A 45 4.35 -5.63 19.87
CA PHE A 45 4.94 -5.05 18.67
C PHE A 45 6.19 -5.79 18.18
N LYS A 46 6.93 -6.47 19.06
CA LYS A 46 8.11 -7.26 18.69
C LYS A 46 7.79 -8.43 17.75
N GLU A 47 6.52 -8.85 17.71
CA GLU A 47 6.03 -9.91 16.81
C GLU A 47 5.82 -9.37 15.38
N TYR A 48 6.01 -8.06 15.17
CA TYR A 48 5.85 -7.40 13.89
C TYR A 48 7.15 -6.73 13.42
N ASN A 49 7.36 -6.74 12.11
CA ASN A 49 8.40 -5.96 11.46
C ASN A 49 7.99 -4.48 11.34
N ASP A 50 8.96 -3.62 11.01
CA ASP A 50 8.72 -2.18 10.85
C ASP A 50 7.74 -1.85 9.71
N ASP A 51 7.60 -2.74 8.72
CA ASP A 51 6.62 -2.64 7.64
C ASP A 51 5.23 -3.20 8.02
N MET A 52 5.01 -3.45 9.32
CA MET A 52 3.78 -3.96 9.93
C MET A 52 3.35 -5.35 9.42
N THR A 53 4.29 -6.12 8.88
CA THR A 53 4.11 -7.56 8.65
C THR A 53 4.31 -8.32 9.94
N ASP A 54 3.50 -9.35 10.16
CA ASP A 54 3.68 -10.26 11.28
C ASP A 54 4.89 -11.19 11.00
N CYS A 55 5.65 -11.53 12.04
CA CYS A 55 6.85 -12.35 11.89
C CYS A 55 6.55 -13.82 11.57
N GLU A 56 5.36 -14.33 11.89
CA GLU A 56 5.00 -15.74 11.77
C GLU A 56 3.79 -15.98 10.85
N PHE A 57 2.80 -15.09 10.88
CA PHE A 57 1.47 -15.32 10.29
C PHE A 57 1.03 -14.17 9.38
N THR A 58 1.09 -14.37 8.06
CA THR A 58 0.68 -13.34 7.07
C THR A 58 -0.79 -12.89 7.22
N GLU A 59 -1.65 -13.71 7.80
CA GLU A 59 -3.04 -13.37 8.14
C GLU A 59 -3.16 -12.29 9.24
N CYS A 60 -2.10 -12.13 10.04
CA CYS A 60 -1.99 -11.13 11.09
C CYS A 60 -1.36 -9.82 10.59
N ASP A 61 -0.86 -9.76 9.34
CA ASP A 61 -0.34 -8.53 8.74
C ASP A 61 -1.34 -7.39 8.91
N ILE A 62 -0.85 -6.25 9.38
CA ILE A 62 -1.69 -5.05 9.50
C ILE A 62 -1.86 -4.46 8.10
N ILE A 63 -3.11 -4.38 7.64
CA ILE A 63 -3.47 -3.91 6.30
C ILE A 63 -4.15 -2.55 6.29
N GLU A 64 -4.62 -2.07 7.44
CA GLU A 64 -5.31 -0.78 7.52
C GLU A 64 -5.16 -0.19 8.92
N VAL A 65 -5.03 1.13 9.00
CA VAL A 65 -4.91 1.88 10.25
C VAL A 65 -5.97 2.98 10.27
N PHE A 66 -6.61 3.14 11.43
CA PHE A 66 -7.70 4.05 11.66
C PHE A 66 -7.45 4.94 12.87
N ILE A 67 -8.11 6.09 12.86
CA ILE A 67 -8.27 6.95 14.05
C ILE A 67 -9.75 7.10 14.38
N PRO A 68 -10.11 7.30 15.66
CA PRO A 68 -11.47 7.64 16.04
C PRO A 68 -11.88 9.03 15.49
N ASP A 69 -13.06 9.10 14.88
CA ASP A 69 -13.76 10.33 14.51
C ASP A 69 -14.34 10.96 15.77
N LEU A 70 -13.57 11.80 16.45
CA LEU A 70 -13.97 12.42 17.71
C LEU A 70 -15.25 13.28 17.62
N GLU A 71 -15.66 13.69 16.42
CA GLU A 71 -16.91 14.43 16.22
C GLU A 71 -18.14 13.50 16.15
N LYS A 72 -17.96 12.25 15.72
CA LYS A 72 -19.03 11.26 15.55
C LYS A 72 -18.96 10.08 16.53
N CYS A 73 -17.88 9.95 17.29
CA CYS A 73 -17.69 8.87 18.24
C CYS A 73 -18.78 8.92 19.31
N THR A 74 -19.75 8.03 19.20
CA THR A 74 -20.52 7.55 20.34
C THR A 74 -19.71 6.45 21.06
N LEU A 75 -20.05 6.14 22.31
CA LEU A 75 -19.42 5.06 23.10
C LEU A 75 -19.49 3.66 22.44
N ASN A 76 -20.15 3.54 21.28
CA ASN A 76 -20.38 2.30 20.56
C ASN A 76 -19.32 2.02 19.46
N GLY A 77 -18.36 2.93 19.22
CA GLY A 77 -17.20 2.67 18.34
C GLY A 77 -17.43 2.86 16.84
N ASP A 78 -18.60 3.33 16.40
CA ASP A 78 -18.98 3.44 14.97
C ASP A 78 -18.36 4.64 14.20
N GLY A 79 -17.24 5.18 14.68
CA GLY A 79 -16.59 6.33 14.07
C GLY A 79 -15.10 6.09 13.89
N LEU A 80 -14.70 5.23 12.95
CA LEU A 80 -13.30 5.04 12.58
C LEU A 80 -13.04 5.62 11.20
N ILE A 81 -12.02 6.47 11.10
CA ILE A 81 -11.55 7.06 9.84
C ILE A 81 -10.29 6.31 9.42
N SER A 82 -10.31 5.71 8.24
CA SER A 82 -9.13 5.09 7.64
C SER A 82 -8.11 6.18 7.29
N ILE A 83 -6.91 6.08 7.84
CA ILE A 83 -5.81 7.03 7.61
C ILE A 83 -4.65 6.41 6.84
N TRP A 84 -4.62 5.08 6.74
CA TRP A 84 -3.62 4.36 5.96
C TRP A 84 -4.15 2.98 5.58
N LYS A 85 -3.88 2.57 4.34
CA LYS A 85 -4.09 1.21 3.84
C LYS A 85 -2.79 0.65 3.27
N ARG A 86 -2.52 -0.62 3.54
CA ARG A 86 -1.44 -1.36 2.91
C ARG A 86 -1.70 -1.43 1.42
N LYS A 87 -0.71 -1.01 0.65
CA LYS A 87 -0.69 -1.25 -0.79
C LYS A 87 -0.32 -2.71 -1.02
N GLU A 88 -1.32 -3.53 -1.32
CA GLU A 88 -1.10 -4.95 -1.63
C GLU A 88 -0.62 -5.11 -3.07
N LEU A 89 0.32 -6.02 -3.28
CA LEU A 89 0.73 -6.35 -4.64
C LEU A 89 -0.40 -7.07 -5.36
N PRO A 90 -0.66 -6.69 -6.63
CA PRO A 90 -1.72 -7.30 -7.42
C PRO A 90 -1.28 -8.72 -7.83
N LYS A 91 -2.25 -9.64 -7.83
CA LYS A 91 -2.01 -10.97 -8.39
C LYS A 91 -1.90 -10.88 -9.91
N LEU A 92 -0.68 -11.00 -10.42
CA LEU A 92 -0.40 -10.95 -11.85
C LEU A 92 -0.93 -12.20 -12.58
N ALA A 93 -1.55 -11.99 -13.75
CA ALA A 93 -1.81 -13.08 -14.68
C ALA A 93 -0.50 -13.64 -15.27
N PRO A 94 -0.44 -14.92 -15.70
CA PRO A 94 0.77 -15.50 -16.29
C PRO A 94 1.33 -14.68 -17.46
N PHE A 95 0.46 -14.16 -18.32
CA PHE A 95 0.86 -13.29 -19.43
C PHE A 95 1.47 -11.97 -18.95
N GLU A 96 0.85 -11.30 -17.98
CA GLU A 96 1.33 -10.02 -17.42
C GLU A 96 2.73 -10.18 -16.84
N LYS A 97 2.95 -11.25 -16.09
CA LYS A 97 4.26 -11.59 -15.52
C LYS A 97 5.33 -11.81 -16.59
N GLU A 98 5.04 -12.65 -17.59
CA GLU A 98 6.01 -12.92 -18.67
C GLU A 98 6.26 -11.68 -19.53
N PHE A 99 5.24 -10.85 -19.76
CA PHE A 99 5.39 -9.56 -20.44
C PHE A 99 6.35 -8.64 -19.68
N LEU A 100 6.13 -8.43 -18.37
CA LEU A 100 7.00 -7.58 -17.56
C LEU A 100 8.45 -8.10 -17.52
N LYS A 101 8.66 -9.42 -17.48
CA LYS A 101 10.00 -10.02 -17.60
C LYS A 101 10.62 -9.84 -18.98
N ALA A 102 9.82 -9.86 -20.04
CA ALA A 102 10.28 -9.73 -21.42
C ALA A 102 10.65 -8.30 -21.81
N LEU A 103 10.27 -7.29 -21.01
CA LEU A 103 10.65 -5.89 -21.22
C LEU A 103 12.18 -5.77 -21.39
N LYS A 104 12.59 -4.78 -22.20
CA LYS A 104 14.02 -4.46 -22.34
C LYS A 104 14.59 -4.10 -20.96
N PRO A 105 15.88 -4.37 -20.69
CA PRO A 105 16.48 -4.07 -19.39
C PRO A 105 16.25 -2.64 -18.90
N ALA A 106 16.28 -1.65 -19.80
CA ALA A 106 15.99 -0.25 -19.49
C ALA A 106 14.59 -0.03 -18.89
N TYR A 107 13.59 -0.86 -19.25
CA TYR A 107 12.21 -0.73 -18.83
C TYR A 107 11.79 -1.64 -17.67
N ARG A 108 12.66 -2.56 -17.23
CA ARG A 108 12.36 -3.48 -16.11
C ARG A 108 12.41 -2.79 -14.75
N SER A 109 13.06 -1.63 -14.68
CA SER A 109 13.17 -0.79 -13.48
C SER A 109 12.28 0.46 -13.59
N CYS A 110 11.26 0.43 -14.43
CA CYS A 110 10.31 1.52 -14.59
C CYS A 110 9.11 1.37 -13.65
N TRP A 111 8.36 2.45 -13.58
CA TRP A 111 7.04 2.53 -12.97
C TRP A 111 5.98 2.34 -14.05
N ILE A 112 4.84 1.76 -13.70
CA ILE A 112 3.67 1.69 -14.57
C ILE A 112 2.48 2.35 -13.89
N ALA A 113 1.70 3.05 -14.68
CA ALA A 113 0.48 3.69 -14.23
C ALA A 113 -0.53 3.76 -15.38
N ARG A 114 -1.81 3.65 -15.04
CA ARG A 114 -2.88 3.82 -16.01
C ARG A 114 -3.42 5.23 -15.92
N ASP A 115 -3.58 5.89 -17.05
CA ASP A 115 -4.20 7.21 -17.13
C ASP A 115 -5.74 7.15 -17.06
N LYS A 116 -6.39 8.32 -17.05
CA LYS A 116 -7.86 8.43 -17.03
C LYS A 116 -8.53 7.87 -18.29
N GLY A 117 -7.82 7.85 -19.42
CA GLY A 117 -8.29 7.25 -20.69
C GLY A 117 -8.29 5.72 -20.66
N GLY A 118 -7.61 5.13 -19.69
CA GLY A 118 -7.45 3.69 -19.54
C GLY A 118 -6.20 3.16 -20.24
N ASP A 119 -5.28 4.01 -20.69
CA ASP A 119 -4.02 3.61 -21.29
C ASP A 119 -2.95 3.40 -20.23
N LEU A 120 -2.22 2.29 -20.31
CA LEU A 120 -1.14 1.93 -19.41
C LEU A 120 0.19 2.43 -19.96
N TYR A 121 0.92 3.20 -19.17
CA TYR A 121 2.23 3.75 -19.53
C TYR A 121 3.34 3.21 -18.63
N ALA A 122 4.54 3.08 -19.20
CA ALA A 122 5.78 2.94 -18.45
C ALA A 122 6.47 4.31 -18.30
N HIS A 123 7.03 4.56 -17.11
CA HIS A 123 7.74 5.77 -16.74
C HIS A 123 9.09 5.43 -16.11
N ASP A 124 10.16 6.06 -16.59
CA ASP A 124 11.52 5.82 -16.10
C ASP A 124 11.74 6.30 -14.65
N GLY A 125 10.99 7.32 -14.21
CA GLY A 125 10.92 7.79 -12.82
C GLY A 125 9.54 7.60 -12.21
N LYS A 126 9.41 7.74 -10.89
CA LYS A 126 8.10 7.65 -10.20
C LYS A 126 7.22 8.81 -10.71
N PRO A 127 6.12 8.52 -11.44
CA PRO A 127 5.30 9.60 -11.97
C PRO A 127 4.41 10.22 -10.90
N ILE A 128 4.01 11.46 -11.15
CA ILE A 128 3.05 12.24 -10.38
C ILE A 128 1.72 12.25 -11.12
N LYS A 129 0.64 12.02 -10.39
CA LYS A 129 -0.74 12.04 -10.92
C LYS A 129 -1.25 13.47 -11.04
N ASN A 130 -1.79 13.84 -12.21
CA ASN A 130 -2.54 15.08 -12.39
C ASN A 130 -4.03 14.78 -12.68
N GLU A 131 -4.81 15.74 -13.19
CA GLU A 131 -6.25 15.54 -13.41
C GLU A 131 -6.62 14.52 -14.51
N LEU A 132 -5.68 14.21 -15.42
CA LEU A 132 -5.92 13.41 -16.62
C LEU A 132 -4.92 12.27 -16.81
N VAL A 133 -3.66 12.47 -16.43
CA VAL A 133 -2.53 11.60 -16.77
C VAL A 133 -1.51 11.52 -15.62
N TRP A 134 -0.57 10.59 -15.77
CA TRP A 134 0.63 10.48 -14.96
C TRP A 134 1.80 11.13 -15.70
N VAL A 135 2.56 12.00 -15.03
CA VAL A 135 3.70 12.75 -15.61
C VAL A 135 4.96 12.55 -14.78
N SER A 136 6.13 12.59 -15.43
CA SER A 136 7.40 12.57 -14.70
C SER A 136 7.58 13.86 -13.89
N GLU A 137 8.11 13.72 -12.67
CA GLU A 137 8.40 14.84 -11.75
C GLU A 137 9.33 15.89 -12.37
N TYR A 138 10.19 15.50 -13.30
CA TYR A 138 11.20 16.37 -13.92
C TYR A 138 10.77 17.03 -15.24
N CYS A 139 9.52 16.85 -15.66
CA CYS A 139 9.07 17.24 -16.99
C CYS A 139 7.92 18.25 -16.92
N HIS A 140 8.26 19.54 -16.82
CA HIS A 140 7.31 20.63 -17.09
C HIS A 140 6.96 20.77 -18.58
N GLU A 141 7.70 20.08 -19.46
CA GLU A 141 7.47 19.97 -20.89
C GLU A 141 7.38 18.48 -21.28
N ILE A 142 6.39 18.13 -22.10
CA ILE A 142 5.97 16.75 -22.42
C ILE A 142 7.06 15.94 -23.17
N SER A 143 8.25 16.48 -23.45
CA SER A 143 9.19 15.89 -24.41
C SER A 143 10.33 15.03 -23.86
N ASP A 144 10.68 15.07 -22.56
CA ASP A 144 12.02 14.59 -22.15
C ASP A 144 12.04 13.35 -21.24
N SER A 145 10.89 12.81 -20.84
CA SER A 145 10.79 11.44 -20.31
C SER A 145 9.83 10.63 -21.17
N ALA A 146 10.33 9.55 -21.77
CA ALA A 146 9.58 8.80 -22.73
C ALA A 146 8.45 8.00 -22.05
N ASN A 147 7.24 8.55 -22.09
CA ASN A 147 6.03 7.83 -21.73
C ASN A 147 5.76 6.79 -22.83
N PHE A 148 6.01 5.52 -22.54
CA PHE A 148 5.73 4.44 -23.49
C PHE A 148 4.40 3.82 -23.18
N GLN A 149 3.42 4.04 -24.07
CA GLN A 149 2.15 3.33 -24.00
C GLN A 149 2.42 1.83 -24.21
N LEU A 150 2.05 1.01 -23.23
CA LEU A 150 2.17 -0.43 -23.28
C LEU A 150 0.90 -1.07 -23.85
N PHE A 151 -0.25 -0.67 -23.30
CA PHE A 151 -1.54 -1.28 -23.60
C PHE A 151 -2.69 -0.28 -23.43
N SER A 152 -3.76 -0.49 -24.21
CA SER A 152 -5.04 0.19 -24.02
C SER A 152 -6.02 -0.73 -23.31
N LYS A 153 -6.48 -0.33 -22.12
CA LYS A 153 -7.49 -1.01 -21.27
C LYS A 153 -7.11 -2.38 -20.72
N GLU A 154 -6.78 -3.33 -21.58
CA GLU A 154 -6.38 -4.71 -21.26
C GLU A 154 -5.02 -4.99 -21.88
N PRO A 155 -4.13 -5.81 -21.28
CA PRO A 155 -4.10 -6.38 -19.92
C PRO A 155 -3.88 -5.37 -18.78
N PHE A 156 -3.63 -5.86 -17.55
CA PHE A 156 -3.34 -5.11 -16.31
C PHE A 156 -4.55 -4.38 -15.70
N THR A 157 -5.72 -5.02 -15.66
CA THR A 157 -6.98 -4.43 -15.13
C THR A 157 -6.93 -4.08 -13.64
N TRP A 158 -6.01 -4.69 -12.91
CA TRP A 158 -5.75 -4.36 -11.52
C TRP A 158 -5.08 -2.99 -11.37
N CYS A 159 -4.35 -2.50 -12.39
CA CYS A 159 -3.78 -1.16 -12.39
C CYS A 159 -4.85 -0.18 -12.88
N LYS A 160 -5.30 0.70 -11.99
CA LYS A 160 -6.46 1.57 -12.23
C LYS A 160 -6.07 3.04 -12.18
N TRP A 161 -6.83 3.88 -12.87
CA TRP A 161 -6.67 5.33 -12.74
C TRP A 161 -6.89 5.76 -11.29
N GLU A 162 -7.78 5.11 -10.54
CA GLU A 162 -8.10 5.46 -9.16
C GLU A 162 -6.95 5.19 -8.18
N ASP A 163 -5.94 4.42 -8.56
CA ASP A 163 -4.78 4.13 -7.71
C ASP A 163 -4.11 5.44 -7.26
N GLU A 164 -3.85 5.57 -5.95
CA GLU A 164 -3.23 6.76 -5.37
C GLU A 164 -1.75 6.88 -5.77
N GLU A 165 -1.11 5.75 -6.04
CA GLU A 165 0.32 5.67 -6.37
C GLU A 165 0.59 4.72 -7.54
N PRO A 166 1.59 5.01 -8.37
CA PRO A 166 1.99 4.16 -9.49
C PRO A 166 2.63 2.85 -9.00
N TRP A 167 2.75 1.86 -9.88
CA TRP A 167 3.30 0.55 -9.54
C TRP A 167 4.74 0.40 -10.02
N TYR A 168 5.63 -0.09 -9.15
CA TYR A 168 7.02 -0.31 -9.51
C TYR A 168 7.22 -1.73 -10.04
N ILE A 169 7.72 -1.88 -11.27
CA ILE A 169 7.83 -3.20 -11.91
C ILE A 169 8.66 -4.20 -11.09
N PRO A 170 9.82 -3.83 -10.52
CA PRO A 170 10.58 -4.75 -9.67
C PRO A 170 9.80 -5.25 -8.46
N ASP A 171 8.95 -4.44 -7.85
CA ASP A 171 8.12 -4.88 -6.72
C ASP A 171 7.04 -5.86 -7.18
N LEU A 172 6.40 -5.60 -8.32
CA LEU A 172 5.44 -6.52 -8.95
C LEU A 172 6.06 -7.89 -9.28
N LEU A 173 7.36 -7.92 -9.58
CA LEU A 173 8.10 -9.13 -9.92
C LEU A 173 8.74 -9.85 -8.71
N LYS A 174 8.68 -9.28 -7.48
CA LYS A 174 9.22 -9.93 -6.27
C LYS A 174 8.34 -11.09 -5.79
N GLU A 175 7.03 -11.03 -6.03
CA GLU A 175 6.07 -12.09 -5.69
C GLU A 175 5.93 -13.16 -6.78
N ALA A 176 6.87 -13.21 -7.73
CA ALA A 176 6.79 -14.02 -8.94
C ALA A 176 7.68 -15.27 -8.87
#